data_AF-A0A520HYI5-F1
#
_entry.id   AF-A0A520HYI5-F1
#
_cell.length_a   1.000
_cell.length_b   1.000
_cell.length_c   1.000
_cell.angle_alpha   90.00
_cell.angle_beta   90.00
_cell.angle_gamma   90.00
#
_symmetry.space_group_name_H-M   'P 1'
#
loop_
_entity.id
_entity.type
_entity.pdbx_description
1 polymer ?
#
loop_
_entity_poly.entity_id
_entity_poly.type
_entity_poly.pdbx_seq_one_letter_code
_entity_poly.pdbx_strand_id
1 'polypeptide(L)'
;MTTETMRPTLRQMTIFDAAVAQGSVGAAARRLGLSQPAVSHALAKLEAVIGTPLLTRGQGGSVASTAGTILHRRVARMQQQIREGIGAAAGGAYEATRLANLATALTSTQVRTHVAIAEHGAFRDAAAALGISPPALHRTAHELERLV
;
A
#
# COMPACT_ATOMS: atom_id res chain seq x y z
N MET A 1 28.84 4.33 7.89
CA MET A 1 27.89 4.49 6.76
C MET A 1 26.95 3.30 6.82
N THR A 2 25.81 3.43 7.49
CA THR A 2 24.85 2.34 7.72
C THR A 2 24.10 2.06 6.44
N THR A 3 24.29 0.87 5.87
CA THR A 3 23.45 0.34 4.79
C THR A 3 22.06 0.12 5.36
N GLU A 4 21.20 1.15 5.30
CA GLU A 4 19.78 0.99 5.61
C GLU A 4 19.24 -0.08 4.67
N THR A 5 19.00 -1.28 5.20
CA THR A 5 18.45 -2.41 4.45
C THR A 5 17.11 -1.95 3.89
N MET A 6 17.08 -1.55 2.62
CA MET A 6 15.84 -1.12 1.97
C MET A 6 14.89 -2.32 1.98
N ARG A 7 13.84 -2.27 2.80
CA ARG A 7 12.85 -3.36 2.94
C ARG A 7 11.63 -3.09 2.08
N PRO A 8 11.00 -4.12 1.49
CA PRO A 8 9.73 -3.96 0.80
C PRO A 8 8.66 -3.39 1.74
N THR A 9 7.89 -2.41 1.25
CA THR A 9 6.75 -1.85 1.99
C THR A 9 5.46 -2.60 1.65
N LEU A 10 4.50 -2.61 2.58
CA LEU A 10 3.15 -3.16 2.33
C LEU A 10 2.47 -2.48 1.14
N ARG A 11 2.65 -1.16 0.96
CA ARG A 11 2.12 -0.43 -0.19
C ARG A 11 2.66 -0.98 -1.51
N GLN A 12 3.97 -1.21 -1.60
CA GLN A 12 4.58 -1.78 -2.81
C GLN A 12 4.05 -3.18 -3.08
N MET A 13 3.89 -4.01 -2.05
CA MET A 13 3.29 -5.34 -2.17
C MET A 13 1.84 -5.28 -2.64
N THR A 14 1.02 -4.37 -2.12
CA THR A 14 -0.38 -4.16 -2.57
C THR A 14 -0.44 -3.64 -4.00
N ILE A 15 0.45 -2.73 -4.40
CA ILE A 15 0.56 -2.24 -5.78
C ILE A 15 0.94 -3.38 -6.73
N PHE A 16 1.90 -4.22 -6.33
CA PHE A 16 2.30 -5.39 -7.09
C PHE A 16 1.16 -6.40 -7.26
N ASP A 17 0.48 -6.74 -6.17
CA ASP A 17 -0.69 -7.63 -6.20
C ASP A 17 -1.77 -7.10 -7.16
N ALA A 18 -2.00 -5.78 -7.15
CA ALA A 18 -2.93 -5.14 -8.08
C ALA A 18 -2.50 -5.24 -9.54
N ALA A 19 -1.21 -5.03 -9.83
CA ALA A 19 -0.68 -5.15 -11.19
C ALA A 19 -0.86 -6.57 -11.74
N VAL A 20 -0.58 -7.59 -10.92
CA VAL A 20 -0.78 -9.00 -11.30
C VAL A 20 -2.26 -9.32 -11.49
N ALA A 21 -3.11 -8.94 -10.53
CA ALA A 21 -4.55 -9.22 -10.57
C ALA A 21 -5.28 -8.52 -11.73
N GLN A 22 -4.74 -7.44 -12.27
CA GLN A 22 -5.32 -6.71 -13.41
C GLN A 22 -4.64 -7.04 -14.74
N GLY A 23 -3.53 -7.78 -14.74
CA GLY A 23 -2.71 -8.05 -15.93
C GLY A 23 -2.12 -6.79 -16.59
N SER A 24 -2.16 -5.65 -15.91
CA SER A 24 -1.77 -4.36 -16.48
C SER A 24 -1.45 -3.34 -15.39
N VAL A 25 -0.27 -2.72 -15.51
CA VAL A 25 0.17 -1.60 -14.66
C VAL A 25 -0.80 -0.41 -14.77
N GLY A 26 -1.29 -0.12 -15.98
CA GLY A 26 -2.24 0.98 -16.20
C GLY A 26 -3.62 0.70 -15.59
N ALA A 27 -4.11 -0.54 -15.68
CA ALA A 27 -5.37 -0.93 -15.05
C ALA A 27 -5.25 -0.92 -13.52
N ALA A 28 -4.13 -1.39 -12.96
CA ALA A 28 -3.86 -1.30 -11.54
C ALA A 28 -3.79 0.14 -11.04
N ALA A 29 -3.17 1.06 -11.80
CA ALA A 29 -3.15 2.48 -11.48
C ALA A 29 -4.56 3.06 -11.36
N ARG A 30 -5.43 2.81 -12.35
CA ARG A 30 -6.84 3.23 -12.28
C ARG A 30 -7.57 2.64 -11.08
N ARG A 31 -7.40 1.33 -10.83
CA ARG A 31 -8.04 0.63 -9.71
C ARG A 31 -7.64 1.21 -8.35
N LEU A 32 -6.38 1.60 -8.22
CA LEU A 32 -5.81 2.12 -6.97
C LEU A 32 -5.95 3.65 -6.83
N GLY A 33 -6.54 4.34 -7.82
CA GLY A 33 -6.60 5.81 -7.82
C GLY A 33 -5.22 6.47 -7.90
N LEU A 34 -4.22 5.79 -8.49
CA LEU A 34 -2.85 6.27 -8.62
C LEU A 34 -2.54 6.63 -10.07
N SER A 35 -1.52 7.46 -10.27
CA SER A 35 -0.95 7.65 -11.60
C SER A 35 -0.16 6.42 -12.02
N GLN A 36 -0.18 6.09 -13.32
CA GLN A 36 0.62 4.99 -13.86
C GLN A 36 2.12 5.14 -13.56
N PRO A 37 2.75 6.34 -13.65
CA PRO A 37 4.14 6.52 -13.23
C PRO A 37 4.39 6.19 -11.75
N ALA A 38 3.45 6.51 -10.85
CA ALA A 38 3.58 6.19 -9.43
C ALA A 38 3.56 4.67 -9.18
N VAL A 39 2.68 3.96 -9.90
CA VAL A 39 2.63 2.48 -9.86
C VAL A 39 3.93 1.89 -10.41
N SER A 40 4.38 2.31 -11.60
CA SER A 40 5.63 1.83 -12.20
C SER A 40 6.83 2.07 -11.29
N HIS A 41 6.92 3.24 -10.66
CA HIS A 41 8.01 3.57 -9.74
C HIS A 41 8.01 2.70 -8.48
N ALA A 42 6.83 2.46 -7.91
CA ALA A 42 6.70 1.58 -6.74
C ALA A 42 7.10 0.13 -7.06
N LEU A 43 6.69 -0.37 -8.22
CA LEU A 43 7.06 -1.70 -8.73
C LEU A 43 8.56 -1.82 -8.97
N ALA A 44 9.17 -0.85 -9.65
CA ALA A 44 10.62 -0.84 -9.91
C ALA A 44 11.43 -0.84 -8.60
N LYS A 45 11.00 -0.07 -7.60
CA LYS A 45 11.62 -0.09 -6.27
C LYS A 45 11.46 -1.45 -5.59
N LEU A 46 10.30 -2.10 -5.71
CA LEU A 46 10.09 -3.42 -5.13
C LEU A 46 11.01 -4.47 -5.78
N GLU A 47 11.09 -4.48 -7.11
CA GLU A 47 11.97 -5.36 -7.87
C GLU A 47 13.44 -5.13 -7.53
N ALA A 48 13.86 -3.86 -7.36
CA ALA A 48 15.22 -3.51 -6.95
C ALA A 48 15.57 -4.05 -5.55
N VAL A 49 14.63 -3.98 -4.60
CA VAL A 49 14.83 -4.51 -3.25
C VAL A 49 14.92 -6.04 -3.23
N ILE A 50 14.09 -6.70 -4.04
CA ILE A 50 14.08 -8.17 -4.11
C ILE A 50 15.23 -8.70 -4.97
N GLY A 51 15.74 -7.89 -5.91
CA GLY A 51 16.84 -8.22 -6.79
C GLY A 51 16.45 -9.05 -8.02
N THR A 52 15.15 -9.10 -8.38
CA THR A 52 14.68 -9.83 -9.56
C THR A 52 13.40 -9.24 -10.14
N PRO A 53 13.18 -9.30 -11.47
CA PRO A 53 11.93 -8.89 -12.08
C PRO A 53 10.75 -9.72 -11.56
N LEU A 54 9.68 -9.04 -11.13
CA LEU A 54 8.44 -9.65 -10.69
C LEU A 54 7.37 -9.62 -11.79
N LEU A 55 7.49 -8.69 -12.73
CA LEU A 55 6.62 -8.57 -13.89
C LEU A 55 7.43 -8.65 -15.19
N THR A 56 6.85 -9.26 -16.22
CA THR A 56 7.39 -9.30 -17.58
C THR A 56 6.35 -8.75 -18.55
N ARG A 57 6.80 -8.34 -19.75
CA ARG A 57 5.91 -7.94 -20.83
C ARG A 57 5.27 -9.19 -21.46
N GLY A 58 3.96 -9.17 -21.67
CA GLY A 58 3.23 -10.22 -22.37
C GLY A 58 2.31 -9.65 -23.47
N GLN A 59 1.69 -10.54 -24.22
CA GLN A 59 0.69 -10.23 -25.25
C GLN A 59 -0.55 -9.60 -24.57
N GLY A 60 -0.58 -8.28 -24.44
CA GLY A 60 -1.71 -7.54 -23.85
C GLY A 60 -1.44 -6.83 -22.52
N GLY A 61 -0.22 -6.87 -21.98
CA GLY A 61 0.10 -6.15 -20.75
C GLY A 61 1.28 -6.70 -19.96
N SER A 62 1.12 -6.70 -18.64
CA SER A 62 2.14 -7.17 -17.69
C SER A 62 1.72 -8.51 -17.10
N VAL A 63 2.61 -9.50 -17.16
CA VAL A 63 2.39 -10.85 -16.63
C VAL A 63 3.36 -11.08 -15.47
N ALA A 64 2.96 -11.83 -14.45
CA ALA A 64 3.85 -12.21 -13.37
C ALA A 64 5.00 -13.10 -13.89
N SER A 65 6.24 -12.79 -13.50
CA SER A 65 7.37 -13.71 -13.66
C SER A 65 7.21 -14.90 -12.71
N THR A 66 8.08 -15.91 -12.79
CA THR A 66 8.11 -17.01 -11.80
C THR A 66 8.25 -16.48 -10.37
N ALA A 67 9.16 -15.52 -10.15
CA ALA A 67 9.33 -14.87 -8.85
C ALA A 67 8.09 -14.06 -8.46
N GLY A 68 7.48 -13.35 -9.42
CA GLY A 68 6.23 -12.64 -9.26
C GLY A 68 5.08 -13.56 -8.81
N THR A 69 4.91 -14.72 -9.44
CA THR A 69 3.86 -15.69 -9.07
C THR A 69 4.04 -16.20 -7.63
N ILE A 70 5.29 -16.44 -7.21
CA ILE A 70 5.59 -16.85 -5.83
C ILE A 70 5.20 -15.72 -4.87
N LEU A 71 5.64 -14.48 -5.13
CA LEU A 71 5.37 -13.35 -4.27
C LEU A 71 3.88 -13.03 -4.19
N HIS A 72 3.17 -13.03 -5.34
CA HIS A 72 1.74 -12.72 -5.41
C HIS A 72 0.93 -13.64 -4.50
N ARG A 73 1.22 -14.95 -4.52
CA ARG A 73 0.57 -15.92 -3.63
C ARG A 73 0.80 -15.61 -2.15
N ARG A 74 2.00 -15.13 -1.78
CA ARG A 74 2.33 -14.79 -0.39
C ARG A 74 1.67 -13.48 0.04
N VAL A 75 1.65 -12.48 -0.84
CA VAL A 75 0.97 -11.20 -0.58
C VAL A 75 -0.53 -11.39 -0.41
N ALA A 76 -1.18 -12.17 -1.30
CA ALA A 76 -2.60 -12.47 -1.19
C ALA A 76 -2.96 -13.13 0.15
N ARG A 77 -2.13 -14.08 0.61
CA ARG A 77 -2.30 -14.74 1.92
C ARG A 77 -2.10 -13.77 3.09
N MET A 78 -1.04 -12.95 3.05
CA MET A 78 -0.79 -11.94 4.08
C MET A 78 -1.96 -10.96 4.20
N GLN A 79 -2.48 -10.47 3.08
CA GLN A 79 -3.65 -9.59 3.08
C GLN A 79 -4.87 -10.30 3.66
N GLN A 80 -5.11 -11.57 3.30
CA GLN A 80 -6.20 -12.35 3.85
C GLN A 80 -6.11 -12.47 5.38
N GLN A 81 -4.93 -12.78 5.91
CA GLN A 81 -4.69 -12.88 7.35
C GLN A 81 -4.93 -11.55 8.07
N ILE A 82 -4.51 -10.42 7.48
CA ILE A 82 -4.78 -9.09 8.02
C ILE A 82 -6.29 -8.83 8.05
N ARG A 83 -7.01 -9.18 6.97
CA ARG A 83 -8.47 -8.98 6.90
C ARG A 83 -9.20 -9.80 7.96
N GLU A 84 -8.82 -11.07 8.13
CA GLU A 84 -9.38 -11.96 9.14
C GLU A 84 -9.11 -11.46 10.56
N GLY A 85 -7.88 -11.02 10.85
CA GLY A 85 -7.52 -10.46 12.15
C GLY A 85 -8.31 -9.21 12.51
N ILE A 86 -8.48 -8.29 11.54
CA ILE A 86 -9.31 -7.09 11.72
C ILE A 86 -10.77 -7.47 11.91
N GLY A 87 -11.27 -8.45 11.16
CA GLY A 87 -12.67 -8.86 11.28
C GLY A 87 -13.00 -9.55 12.60
N ALA A 88 -12.09 -10.35 13.12
CA ALA A 88 -12.19 -10.92 14.46
C ALA A 88 -12.15 -9.82 15.54
N ALA A 89 -11.32 -8.79 15.37
CA ALA A 89 -11.20 -7.70 16.33
C ALA A 89 -12.41 -6.74 16.35
N ALA A 90 -13.05 -6.48 15.20
CA ALA A 90 -14.10 -5.48 15.08
C ALA A 90 -15.50 -5.95 15.55
N GLY A 91 -15.69 -7.23 15.86
CA GLY A 91 -16.95 -7.75 16.43
C GLY A 91 -18.19 -7.70 15.53
N GLY A 92 -18.12 -7.12 14.32
CA GLY A 92 -19.22 -7.01 13.35
C GLY A 92 -18.75 -7.15 11.89
N ALA A 93 -19.36 -8.07 11.13
CA ALA A 93 -18.84 -8.55 9.85
C ALA A 93 -18.74 -7.52 8.71
N TYR A 94 -19.63 -6.52 8.68
CA TYR A 94 -19.65 -5.49 7.62
C TYR A 94 -18.57 -4.42 7.83
N GLU A 95 -18.49 -3.88 9.05
CA GLU A 95 -17.51 -2.85 9.42
C GLU A 95 -16.08 -3.41 9.46
N ALA A 96 -15.94 -4.65 9.93
CA ALA A 96 -14.75 -5.49 9.80
C ALA A 96 -14.18 -5.52 8.38
N THR A 97 -15.00 -5.89 7.40
CA THR A 97 -14.58 -6.04 6.00
C THR A 97 -14.14 -4.69 5.42
N ARG A 98 -14.85 -3.61 5.78
CA ARG A 98 -14.50 -2.24 5.35
C ARG A 98 -13.16 -1.77 5.96
N LEU A 99 -12.97 -1.92 7.27
CA LEU A 99 -11.71 -1.57 7.95
C LEU A 99 -10.53 -2.38 7.40
N ALA A 100 -10.77 -3.67 7.13
CA ALA A 100 -9.79 -4.59 6.60
C ALA A 100 -9.29 -4.20 5.21
N ASN A 101 -10.21 -3.80 4.32
CA ASN A 101 -9.87 -3.29 3.00
C ASN A 101 -9.09 -1.96 3.09
N LEU A 102 -9.51 -1.06 3.98
CA LEU A 102 -8.77 0.19 4.25
C LEU A 102 -7.35 -0.11 4.73
N ALA A 103 -7.16 -0.94 5.74
CA ALA A 103 -5.84 -1.25 6.32
C ALA A 103 -4.84 -1.81 5.28
N THR A 104 -5.29 -2.58 4.31
CA THR A 104 -4.44 -3.10 3.22
C THR A 104 -4.13 -2.08 2.12
N ALA A 105 -4.94 -1.03 2.00
CA ALA A 105 -4.80 0.05 1.02
C ALA A 105 -4.04 1.27 1.58
N LEU A 106 -4.02 1.46 2.91
CA LEU A 106 -3.38 2.58 3.56
C LEU A 106 -1.84 2.47 3.54
N THR A 107 -1.20 3.59 3.33
CA THR A 107 0.26 3.73 3.44
C THR A 107 0.69 3.85 4.90
N SER A 108 1.93 3.48 5.23
CA SER A 108 2.48 3.68 6.58
C SER A 108 2.45 5.15 7.01
N THR A 109 2.60 6.08 6.05
CA THR A 109 2.45 7.52 6.28
C THR A 109 1.02 7.91 6.63
N GLN A 110 0.01 7.32 5.97
CA GLN A 110 -1.40 7.57 6.25
C GLN A 110 -1.82 7.00 7.61
N VAL A 111 -1.39 5.78 7.95
CA VAL A 111 -1.63 5.21 9.29
C VAL A 111 -0.99 6.07 10.39
N ARG A 112 0.28 6.46 10.21
CA ARG A 112 0.97 7.36 11.14
C ARG A 112 0.30 8.72 11.25
N THR A 113 -0.18 9.29 10.13
CA THR A 113 -0.93 10.54 10.08
C THR A 113 -2.22 10.46 10.89
N HIS A 114 -2.98 9.36 10.74
CA HIS A 114 -4.25 9.21 11.45
C HIS A 114 -4.06 9.01 12.95
N VAL A 115 -3.07 8.19 13.36
CA VAL A 115 -2.69 8.01 14.78
C VAL A 115 -2.23 9.33 15.39
N ALA A 116 -1.36 10.07 14.71
CA ALA A 116 -0.86 11.35 15.23
C ALA A 116 -1.98 12.41 15.36
N ILE A 117 -2.96 12.44 14.44
CA ILE A 117 -4.13 13.33 14.54
C ILE A 117 -5.02 12.91 15.71
N ALA A 118 -5.25 11.61 15.90
CA ALA A 118 -6.07 11.09 16.99
C ALA A 118 -5.45 11.31 18.38
N GLU A 119 -4.12 11.20 18.49
CA GLU A 119 -3.38 11.35 19.76
C GLU A 119 -3.17 12.81 20.17
N HIS A 120 -3.02 13.73 19.22
CA HIS A 120 -2.62 15.11 19.50
C HIS A 120 -3.69 16.16 19.26
N GLY A 121 -4.83 15.81 18.63
CA GLY A 121 -6.01 16.68 18.47
C GLY A 121 -5.83 17.89 17.53
N ALA A 122 -4.59 18.38 17.32
CA ALA A 122 -4.25 19.50 16.45
C ALA A 122 -3.26 19.10 15.35
N PHE A 123 -3.57 19.48 14.10
CA PHE A 123 -2.78 19.14 12.90
C PHE A 123 -1.31 19.61 12.96
N ARG A 124 -1.01 20.70 13.67
CA ARG A 124 0.39 21.17 13.83
C ARG A 124 1.22 20.23 14.71
N ASP A 125 0.63 19.71 15.78
CA ASP A 125 1.32 18.85 16.73
C ASP A 125 1.50 17.44 16.16
N ALA A 126 0.50 16.95 15.41
CA ALA A 126 0.61 15.71 14.63
C ALA A 126 1.72 15.80 13.55
N ALA A 127 1.87 16.94 12.88
CA ALA A 127 2.91 17.13 11.87
C ALA A 127 4.31 17.13 12.50
N ALA A 128 4.44 17.82 13.65
CA ALA A 128 5.67 17.86 14.44
C ALA A 128 6.07 16.47 14.95
N ALA A 129 5.13 15.70 15.50
CA ALA A 129 5.36 14.33 15.98
C ALA A 129 5.81 13.37 14.86
N LEU A 130 5.36 13.60 13.62
CA LEU A 130 5.69 12.77 12.47
C LEU A 130 6.97 13.19 11.75
N GLY A 131 7.56 14.34 12.10
CA GLY A 131 8.73 14.89 11.43
C GLY A 131 8.44 15.34 9.99
N ILE A 132 7.19 15.69 9.68
CA ILE A 132 6.76 16.15 8.35
C ILE A 132 6.16 17.55 8.42
N SER A 133 6.13 18.26 7.29
CA SER A 133 5.54 19.60 7.26
C SER A 133 4.00 19.55 7.39
N PRO A 134 3.37 20.56 8.04
CA PRO A 134 1.91 20.62 8.14
C PRO A 134 1.15 20.51 6.80
N PRO A 135 1.65 21.09 5.68
CA PRO A 135 1.04 20.88 4.36
C PRO A 135 1.14 19.44 3.86
N ALA A 136 2.23 18.71 4.17
CA ALA A 136 2.38 17.30 3.80
C ALA A 136 1.43 16.41 4.61
N LEU A 137 1.25 16.71 5.91
CA LEU A 137 0.24 16.06 6.75
C LEU A 137 -1.16 16.28 6.17
N HIS A 138 -1.50 17.52 5.81
CA HIS A 138 -2.82 17.86 5.28
C HIS A 138 -3.14 17.13 3.97
N ARG A 139 -2.19 17.05 3.03
CA ARG A 139 -2.37 16.24 1.80
C ARG A 139 -2.63 14.76 2.11
N THR A 140 -1.92 14.22 3.08
CA THR A 140 -2.05 12.80 3.47
C THR A 140 -3.40 12.53 4.14
N ALA A 141 -3.88 13.46 4.97
CA ALA A 141 -5.21 13.42 5.58
C ALA A 141 -6.33 13.56 4.54
N HIS A 142 -6.17 14.44 3.55
CA HIS A 142 -7.15 14.60 2.48
C HIS A 142 -7.23 13.38 1.56
N GLU A 143 -6.10 12.69 1.32
CA GLU A 143 -6.09 11.38 0.64
C GLU A 143 -6.82 10.29 1.45
N LEU A 144 -6.73 10.32 2.78
CA LEU A 144 -7.42 9.41 3.69
C LEU A 144 -8.95 9.61 3.64
N GLU A 145 -9.43 10.85 3.68
CA GLU A 145 -10.86 11.18 3.62
C GLU A 145 -11.52 10.70 2.33
N ARG A 146 -10.77 10.68 1.22
CA ARG A 146 -11.28 10.21 -0.08
C ARG A 146 -11.41 8.69 -0.19
N LEU A 147 -10.94 7.93 0.79
CA LEU A 147 -11.02 6.47 0.83
C LEU A 147 -12.22 5.95 1.65
N VAL A 148 -12.93 6.83 2.36
CA VAL A 148 -14.04 6.51 3.28
C VAL A 148 -15.36 6.93 2.65
#